data_AF-A0A7C2TL98-F1
#
_entry.id   AF-A0A7C2TL98-F1
#
_cell.length_a   1.000
_cell.length_b   1.000
_cell.length_c   1.000
_cell.angle_alpha   90.00
_cell.angle_beta   90.00
_cell.angle_gamma   90.00
#
_symmetry.space_group_name_H-M   'P 1'
#
loop_
_entity.id
_entity.type
_entity.pdbx_description
1 polymer ?
#
loop_
_entity_poly.entity_id
_entity_poly.type
_entity_poly.pdbx_seq_one_letter_code
_entity_poly.pdbx_strand_id
1 'polypeptide(L)'
;AREFAVQKDHDFAELFAQLQGQRQPVVHRFNVNGEKRMAAMMFYEPWQNYLGICVSEDELFAPRHAFLRINLLVLAVALLIAVLLTLVIRQLLVLPLIRLTDYATRVGAGEEAAPPAGTYLLELSRLRENIAAMVASLHRNMAEVAAQVEVIRKREAELSRAFEELQASEERLTITLQSIGDGVITTDRRGRIMMLNGVASQLTGWSQVEAVGRPLTEVFNIINERSGRACENPVEKVLASGRIVALENHTLLIGKDGTRRPIADSGAPIRDRSGTIIGIPPTLFCGAVG
;
A
#
# COMPACT_ATOMS: atom_id res chain seq x y z
N ALA A 1 -85.83 53.99 41.78
CA ALA A 1 -85.28 53.02 42.76
C ALA A 1 -85.36 51.63 42.14
N ARG A 2 -84.23 51.07 41.69
CA ARG A 2 -84.14 49.65 41.36
C ARG A 2 -83.77 48.96 42.67
N GLU A 3 -84.66 48.13 43.20
CA GLU A 3 -84.39 47.29 44.36
C GLU A 3 -83.23 46.34 44.02
N PHE A 4 -82.07 46.59 44.63
CA PHE A 4 -81.02 45.60 44.72
C PHE A 4 -81.46 44.60 45.80
N ALA A 5 -82.00 43.46 45.37
CA ALA A 5 -82.24 42.32 46.25
C ALA A 5 -80.89 41.85 46.81
N VAL A 6 -80.59 42.21 48.05
CA VAL A 6 -79.44 41.69 48.79
C VAL A 6 -79.78 40.27 49.21
N GLN A 7 -79.42 39.31 48.36
CA GLN A 7 -79.44 37.90 48.70
C GLN A 7 -78.36 37.67 49.78
N LYS A 8 -78.80 37.38 51.00
CA LYS A 8 -77.93 37.08 52.15
C LYS A 8 -77.27 35.72 51.94
N ASP A 9 -76.24 35.67 51.12
CA ASP A 9 -75.26 34.60 51.20
C ASP A 9 -74.48 34.78 52.52
N HIS A 10 -74.39 33.72 53.33
CA HIS A 10 -73.69 33.72 54.62
C HIS A 10 -72.26 34.29 54.51
N ASP A 11 -71.59 34.08 53.38
CA ASP A 11 -70.24 34.59 53.07
C ASP A 11 -70.13 36.13 53.12
N PHE A 12 -71.17 36.88 52.71
CA PHE A 12 -71.10 38.35 52.73
C PHE A 12 -71.23 38.92 54.14
N ALA A 13 -71.99 38.26 55.02
CA ALA A 13 -72.17 38.69 56.40
C ALA A 13 -70.88 38.51 57.22
N GLU A 14 -70.16 37.40 57.01
CA GLU A 14 -68.83 37.18 57.61
C GLU A 14 -67.78 38.18 57.11
N LEU A 15 -67.82 38.51 55.81
CA LEU A 15 -66.95 39.53 55.22
C LEU A 15 -67.16 40.91 55.87
N PHE A 16 -68.42 41.33 56.05
CA PHE A 16 -68.74 42.60 56.71
C PHE A 16 -68.31 42.62 58.17
N ALA A 17 -68.37 41.48 58.88
CA ALA A 17 -67.89 41.37 60.25
C ALA A 17 -66.36 41.52 60.36
N GLN A 18 -65.59 40.99 59.40
CA GLN A 18 -64.13 41.17 59.35
C GLN A 18 -63.70 42.60 59.01
N LEU A 19 -64.51 43.34 58.24
CA LEU A 19 -64.26 44.74 57.89
C LEU A 19 -64.54 45.71 59.05
N GLN A 20 -65.31 45.31 60.06
CA GLN A 20 -65.60 46.14 61.23
C GLN A 20 -64.37 46.31 62.12
N GLY A 21 -63.53 47.30 61.77
CA GLY A 21 -62.39 47.75 62.58
C GLY A 21 -61.09 47.95 61.81
N GLN A 22 -60.98 47.43 60.58
CA GLN A 22 -59.78 47.57 59.75
C GLN A 22 -60.03 48.56 58.61
N ARG A 23 -59.30 49.69 58.60
CA ARG A 23 -59.33 50.70 57.52
C ARG A 23 -58.43 50.35 56.32
N GLN A 24 -57.81 49.17 56.32
CA GLN A 24 -56.96 48.72 55.22
C GLN A 24 -57.79 48.05 54.11
N PRO A 25 -57.37 48.13 52.84
CA PRO A 25 -58.07 47.44 51.75
C PRO A 25 -57.99 45.93 51.95
N VAL A 26 -59.14 45.26 51.90
CA VAL A 26 -59.24 43.79 52.05
C VAL A 26 -59.74 43.19 50.73
N VAL A 27 -59.09 42.13 50.28
CA VAL A 27 -59.51 41.32 49.14
C VAL A 27 -59.93 39.95 49.66
N HIS A 28 -61.15 39.51 49.32
CA HIS A 28 -61.68 38.23 49.74
C HIS A 28 -62.27 37.47 48.55
N ARG A 29 -62.07 36.16 48.53
CA ARG A 29 -62.66 35.24 47.55
C ARG A 29 -63.81 34.50 48.21
N PHE A 30 -64.97 34.45 47.56
CA PHE A 30 -66.16 33.76 48.05
C PHE A 30 -66.93 33.14 46.88
N ASN A 31 -67.88 32.25 47.16
CA ASN A 31 -68.61 31.51 46.13
C ASN A 31 -70.10 31.88 46.19
N VAL A 32 -70.65 32.40 45.09
CA VAL A 32 -72.07 32.77 44.98
C VAL A 32 -72.70 31.91 43.90
N ASN A 33 -73.68 31.09 44.26
CA ASN A 33 -74.40 30.20 43.33
C ASN A 33 -73.51 29.28 42.48
N GLY A 34 -72.34 28.88 43.00
CA GLY A 34 -71.38 28.03 42.28
C GLY A 34 -70.34 28.80 41.45
N GLU A 35 -70.48 30.13 41.33
CA GLU A 35 -69.50 31.00 40.70
C GLU A 35 -68.53 31.59 41.73
N LYS A 36 -67.22 31.41 41.49
CA LYS A 36 -66.20 32.04 42.32
C LYS A 36 -66.11 33.53 42.02
N ARG A 37 -66.17 34.37 43.04
CA ARG A 37 -66.10 35.83 42.94
C ARG A 37 -65.02 36.38 43.85
N MET A 38 -64.44 37.51 43.45
CA MET A 38 -63.54 38.29 44.28
C MET A 38 -64.15 39.65 44.56
N ALA A 39 -64.18 40.03 45.84
CA ALA A 39 -64.49 41.41 46.24
C ALA A 39 -63.26 42.09 46.82
N ALA A 40 -63.02 43.31 46.36
CA ALA A 40 -62.10 44.23 47.00
C ALA A 40 -62.92 45.33 47.67
N MET A 41 -62.69 45.56 48.96
CA MET A 41 -63.39 46.59 49.73
C MET A 41 -62.40 47.55 50.35
N MET A 42 -62.73 48.85 50.30
CA MET A 42 -61.94 49.91 50.91
C MET A 42 -62.83 50.91 51.64
N PHE A 43 -62.32 51.50 52.71
CA PHE A 43 -63.03 52.56 53.41
C PHE A 43 -62.83 53.90 52.70
N TYR A 44 -63.93 54.60 52.37
CA TYR A 44 -63.89 55.91 51.74
C TYR A 44 -64.24 56.98 52.78
N GLU A 45 -63.20 57.65 53.30
CA GLU A 45 -63.33 58.64 54.38
C GLU A 45 -64.32 59.78 54.09
N PRO A 46 -64.39 60.37 52.86
CA PRO A 46 -65.29 61.49 52.59
C PRO A 46 -66.78 61.15 52.79
N TRP A 47 -67.17 59.89 52.66
CA TRP A 47 -68.56 59.44 52.85
C TRP A 47 -68.75 58.56 54.08
N GLN A 48 -67.69 58.33 54.87
CA GLN A 48 -67.70 57.43 56.03
C GLN A 48 -68.31 56.04 55.73
N ASN A 49 -68.09 55.53 54.52
CA ASN A 49 -68.70 54.29 54.04
C ASN A 49 -67.67 53.39 53.36
N TYR A 50 -67.93 52.08 53.35
CA TYR A 50 -67.13 51.11 52.59
C TYR A 50 -67.59 51.06 51.14
N LEU A 51 -66.64 51.21 50.23
CA LEU A 51 -66.84 50.98 48.81
C LEU A 51 -66.26 49.63 48.44
N GLY A 52 -67.09 48.76 47.85
CA GLY A 52 -66.69 47.44 47.40
C GLY A 52 -66.94 47.26 45.92
N ILE A 53 -65.98 46.66 45.23
CA ILE A 53 -66.18 46.17 43.87
C ILE A 53 -66.10 44.65 43.92
N CYS A 54 -67.11 43.98 43.38
CA CYS A 54 -67.14 42.54 43.21
C CYS A 54 -67.03 42.21 41.73
N VAL A 55 -66.10 41.34 41.36
CA VAL A 55 -65.90 40.86 39.99
C VAL A 55 -65.88 39.33 40.00
N SER A 56 -66.41 38.71 38.94
CA SER A 56 -66.28 37.26 38.76
C SER A 56 -64.81 36.88 38.63
N GLU A 57 -64.39 35.80 39.29
CA GLU A 57 -63.01 35.31 39.20
C GLU A 57 -62.66 34.92 37.75
N ASP A 58 -63.64 34.35 37.03
CA ASP A 58 -63.48 33.98 35.62
C ASP A 58 -63.33 35.20 34.71
N GLU A 59 -64.05 36.30 34.96
CA GLU A 59 -63.89 37.56 34.22
C GLU A 59 -62.56 38.26 34.55
N LEU A 60 -62.17 38.26 35.83
CA LEU A 60 -60.93 38.88 36.30
C LEU A 60 -59.69 38.17 35.72
N PHE A 61 -59.72 36.84 35.62
CA PHE A 61 -58.62 36.04 35.06
C PHE A 61 -58.80 35.65 33.59
N ALA A 62 -59.92 35.98 32.94
CA ALA A 62 -60.13 35.71 31.51
C ALA A 62 -58.96 36.21 30.63
N PRO A 63 -58.42 37.44 30.81
CA PRO A 63 -57.27 37.91 30.04
C PRO A 63 -56.01 37.06 30.27
N ARG A 64 -55.78 36.63 31.52
CA ARG A 64 -54.64 35.77 31.90
C ARG A 64 -54.76 34.39 31.26
N HIS A 65 -55.93 33.76 31.31
CA HIS A 65 -56.15 32.45 30.69
C HIS A 65 -56.10 32.51 29.17
N ALA A 66 -56.55 33.60 28.55
CA ALA A 66 -56.36 33.82 27.11
C ALA A 66 -54.87 33.95 26.76
N PHE A 67 -54.11 34.76 27.52
CA PHE A 67 -52.67 34.92 27.34
C PHE A 67 -51.89 33.60 27.49
N LEU A 68 -52.20 32.82 28.53
CA LEU A 68 -51.56 31.51 28.75
C LEU A 68 -51.86 30.52 27.61
N ARG A 69 -53.12 30.47 27.12
CA ARG A 69 -53.49 29.61 25.98
C ARG A 69 -52.71 29.99 24.72
N ILE A 70 -52.57 31.28 24.41
CA ILE A 70 -51.79 31.75 23.26
C ILE A 70 -50.32 31.34 23.39
N ASN A 71 -49.70 31.59 24.55
CA ASN A 71 -48.30 31.23 24.75
C ASN A 71 -48.05 29.72 24.70
N LEU A 72 -48.96 28.91 25.25
CA LEU A 72 -48.87 27.45 25.15
C LEU A 72 -49.00 26.98 23.71
N LEU A 73 -49.90 27.57 22.92
CA LEU A 73 -50.02 27.27 21.49
C LEU A 73 -48.74 27.66 20.73
N VAL A 74 -48.19 28.85 20.98
CA VAL A 74 -46.93 29.29 20.37
C VAL A 74 -45.79 28.34 20.71
N LEU A 75 -45.67 27.94 21.98
CA LEU A 75 -44.64 26.98 22.42
C LEU A 75 -44.82 25.62 21.76
N ALA A 76 -46.05 25.11 21.68
CA ALA A 76 -46.35 23.84 21.03
C ALA A 76 -46.02 23.86 19.53
N VAL A 77 -46.35 24.94 18.84
CA VAL A 77 -46.01 25.13 17.42
C VAL A 77 -44.49 25.23 17.24
N ALA A 78 -43.80 25.99 18.09
CA ALA A 78 -42.34 26.10 18.04
C ALA A 78 -41.66 24.73 18.24
N LEU A 79 -42.14 23.93 19.20
CA LEU A 79 -41.64 22.57 19.43
C LEU A 79 -41.91 21.66 18.23
N LEU A 80 -43.11 21.73 17.64
CA LEU A 80 -43.48 20.96 16.46
C LEU A 80 -42.56 21.29 15.27
N ILE A 81 -42.30 22.59 15.03
CA ILE A 81 -41.38 23.05 13.97
C ILE A 81 -39.97 22.55 14.24
N ALA A 82 -39.49 22.61 15.49
CA ALA A 82 -38.15 22.12 15.85
C ALA A 82 -38.01 20.61 15.60
N VAL A 83 -39.03 19.81 15.94
CA VAL A 83 -39.06 18.37 15.68
C VAL A 83 -39.08 18.10 14.17
N LEU A 84 -39.94 18.79 13.42
CA LEU A 84 -40.02 18.64 11.97
C LEU A 84 -38.69 19.00 11.29
N LEU A 85 -38.07 20.13 11.68
CA LEU A 85 -36.78 20.57 11.17
C LEU A 85 -35.68 19.53 11.45
N THR A 86 -35.67 18.95 12.66
CA THR A 86 -34.73 17.89 13.04
C THR A 86 -34.89 16.64 12.17
N LEU A 87 -36.14 16.23 11.90
CA LEU A 87 -36.43 15.09 11.03
C LEU A 87 -36.00 15.35 9.58
N VAL A 88 -36.27 16.56 9.07
CA VAL A 88 -35.88 16.98 7.72
C VAL A 88 -34.36 17.00 7.58
N ILE A 89 -33.63 17.62 8.52
CA ILE A 89 -32.16 17.65 8.52
C ILE A 89 -31.59 16.22 8.59
N ARG A 90 -32.18 15.37 9.44
CA ARG A 90 -31.75 13.98 9.57
C ARG A 90 -31.89 13.22 8.26
N GLN A 91 -33.01 13.38 7.56
CA GLN A 91 -33.28 12.65 6.31
C GLN A 91 -32.55 13.24 5.09
N LEU A 92 -32.43 14.56 4.99
CA LEU A 92 -31.84 15.23 3.83
C LEU A 92 -30.31 15.37 3.89
N LEU A 93 -29.73 15.45 5.09
CA LEU A 93 -28.28 15.70 5.27
C LEU A 93 -27.58 14.57 6.03
N VAL A 94 -28.03 14.26 7.24
CA VAL A 94 -27.27 13.38 8.15
C VAL A 94 -27.23 11.93 7.66
N LEU A 95 -28.38 11.34 7.33
CA LEU A 95 -28.45 9.94 6.90
C LEU A 95 -27.73 9.69 5.57
N PRO A 96 -27.88 10.53 4.53
CA PRO A 96 -27.12 10.39 3.30
C PRO A 96 -25.60 10.49 3.51
N LEU A 97 -25.14 11.40 4.35
CA LEU A 97 -23.71 11.54 4.68
C LEU A 97 -23.17 10.29 5.36
N ILE A 98 -23.86 9.75 6.37
CA ILE A 98 -23.45 8.51 7.05
C ILE A 98 -23.31 7.36 6.05
N ARG A 99 -24.27 7.20 5.12
CA ARG A 99 -24.21 6.15 4.10
C ARG A 99 -23.03 6.33 3.14
N LEU A 100 -22.70 7.56 2.76
CA LEU A 100 -21.54 7.84 1.91
C LEU A 100 -20.22 7.58 2.65
N THR A 101 -20.13 7.95 3.92
CA THR A 101 -18.96 7.67 4.75
C THR A 101 -18.77 6.16 4.92
N ASP A 102 -19.83 5.43 5.28
CA ASP A 102 -19.81 3.97 5.42
C ASP A 102 -19.35 3.30 4.12
N TYR A 103 -19.93 3.72 2.98
CA TYR A 103 -19.52 3.26 1.65
C TYR A 103 -18.02 3.49 1.39
N ALA A 104 -17.50 4.69 1.64
CA ALA A 104 -16.09 5.00 1.44
C ALA A 104 -15.19 4.16 2.36
N THR A 105 -15.59 3.93 3.62
CA THR A 105 -14.81 3.11 4.56
C THR A 105 -14.77 1.64 4.17
N ARG A 106 -15.89 1.08 3.69
CA ARG A 106 -15.97 -0.32 3.26
C ARG A 106 -15.15 -0.58 2.01
N VAL A 107 -15.21 0.32 1.03
CA VAL A 107 -14.35 0.24 -0.15
C VAL A 107 -12.87 0.39 0.24
N GLY A 108 -12.55 1.30 1.17
CA GLY A 108 -11.19 1.43 1.70
C GLY A 108 -10.67 0.18 2.41
N ALA A 109 -11.56 -0.64 2.98
CA ALA A 109 -11.23 -1.93 3.57
C ALA A 109 -11.12 -3.07 2.53
N GLY A 110 -11.36 -2.79 1.24
CA GLY A 110 -11.30 -3.78 0.16
C GLY A 110 -12.59 -4.58 -0.03
N GLU A 111 -13.70 -4.17 0.59
CA GLU A 111 -15.00 -4.80 0.35
C GLU A 111 -15.64 -4.28 -0.95
N GLU A 112 -16.24 -5.20 -1.71
CA GLU A 112 -17.15 -4.80 -2.79
C GLU A 112 -18.42 -4.19 -2.20
N ALA A 113 -18.58 -2.89 -2.40
CA ALA A 113 -19.78 -2.17 -2.02
C ALA A 113 -20.35 -1.44 -3.25
N ALA A 114 -21.68 -1.42 -3.36
CA ALA A 114 -22.38 -0.59 -4.34
C ALA A 114 -22.62 0.81 -3.76
N PRO A 115 -22.55 1.87 -4.59
CA PRO A 115 -22.82 3.22 -4.13
C PRO A 115 -24.27 3.32 -3.59
N PRO A 116 -24.48 4.00 -2.45
CA PRO A 116 -25.78 4.02 -1.78
C PRO A 116 -26.85 4.70 -2.65
N ALA A 117 -27.96 4.01 -2.89
CA ALA A 117 -29.11 4.53 -3.61
C ALA A 117 -29.90 5.53 -2.74
N GLY A 118 -30.45 6.57 -3.38
CA GLY A 118 -31.29 7.57 -2.70
C GLY A 118 -31.39 8.88 -3.47
N THR A 119 -32.31 9.74 -3.01
CA THR A 119 -32.41 11.14 -3.45
C THR A 119 -31.53 12.00 -2.57
N TYR A 120 -30.61 12.73 -3.19
CA TYR A 120 -29.67 13.62 -2.52
C TYR A 120 -29.92 15.05 -2.98
N LEU A 121 -29.53 16.03 -2.15
CA LEU A 121 -29.40 17.41 -2.63
C LEU A 121 -28.32 17.49 -3.72
N LEU A 122 -28.31 18.56 -4.51
CA LEU A 122 -27.43 18.68 -5.68
C LEU A 122 -25.95 18.54 -5.30
N GLU A 123 -25.51 19.20 -4.22
CA GLU A 123 -24.14 19.15 -3.73
C GLU A 123 -23.75 17.74 -3.25
N LEU A 124 -24.66 17.07 -2.53
CA LEU A 124 -24.46 15.69 -2.06
C LEU A 124 -24.47 14.69 -3.22
N SER A 125 -25.23 14.95 -4.28
CA SER A 125 -25.23 14.15 -5.50
C SER A 125 -23.86 14.21 -6.20
N ARG A 126 -23.29 15.41 -6.32
CA ARG A 126 -21.93 15.60 -6.86
C ARG A 126 -20.88 14.90 -5.99
N LEU A 127 -20.99 14.99 -4.67
CA LEU A 127 -20.09 14.28 -3.76
C LEU A 127 -20.19 12.76 -3.94
N ARG A 128 -21.41 12.21 -4.01
CA ARG A 128 -21.64 10.78 -4.29
C ARG A 128 -21.00 10.36 -5.61
N GLU A 129 -21.18 11.14 -6.66
CA GLU A 129 -20.60 10.86 -7.99
C GLU A 129 -19.07 10.89 -7.96
N ASN A 130 -18.46 11.88 -7.30
CA ASN A 130 -17.01 11.95 -7.15
C ASN A 130 -16.45 10.75 -6.38
N ILE A 131 -17.09 10.37 -5.27
CA ILE A 131 -16.67 9.20 -4.50
C ILE A 131 -16.83 7.93 -5.35
N ALA A 132 -17.95 7.76 -6.04
CA ALA A 132 -18.18 6.60 -6.91
C ALA A 132 -17.13 6.54 -8.05
N ALA A 133 -16.80 7.67 -8.67
CA ALA A 133 -15.78 7.75 -9.72
C ALA A 133 -14.38 7.43 -9.18
N MET A 134 -14.03 7.93 -7.99
CA MET A 134 -12.76 7.63 -7.31
C MET A 134 -12.64 6.14 -7.01
N VAL A 135 -13.70 5.52 -6.46
CA VAL A 135 -13.75 4.07 -6.19
C VAL A 135 -13.59 3.27 -7.48
N ALA A 136 -14.29 3.64 -8.55
CA ALA A 136 -14.15 2.97 -9.84
C ALA A 136 -12.71 3.10 -10.41
N SER A 137 -12.07 4.25 -10.20
CA SER A 137 -10.67 4.44 -10.60
C SER A 137 -9.72 3.60 -9.76
N LEU A 138 -9.96 3.47 -8.46
CA LEU A 138 -9.15 2.63 -7.58
C LEU A 138 -9.21 1.16 -8.02
N HIS A 139 -10.41 0.64 -8.27
CA HIS A 139 -10.58 -0.73 -8.76
C HIS A 139 -9.87 -0.97 -10.10
N ARG A 140 -9.93 0.00 -11.04
CA ARG A 140 -9.18 -0.10 -12.31
C ARG A 140 -7.68 -0.15 -12.08
N ASN A 141 -7.14 0.73 -11.25
CA ASN A 141 -5.71 0.76 -10.94
C ASN A 141 -5.26 -0.53 -10.24
N MET A 142 -6.08 -1.07 -9.32
CA MET A 142 -5.78 -2.35 -8.65
C MET A 142 -5.77 -3.52 -9.64
N ALA A 143 -6.71 -3.56 -10.57
CA ALA A 143 -6.74 -4.59 -11.62
C ALA A 143 -5.53 -4.49 -12.56
N GLU A 144 -5.10 -3.27 -12.90
CA GLU A 144 -3.90 -3.04 -13.70
C GLU A 144 -2.63 -3.48 -12.97
N VAL A 145 -2.48 -3.14 -11.69
CA VAL A 145 -1.35 -3.57 -10.86
C VAL A 145 -1.32 -5.09 -10.75
N ALA A 146 -2.47 -5.75 -10.53
CA ALA A 146 -2.54 -7.21 -10.47
C ALA A 146 -2.08 -7.87 -11.79
N ALA A 147 -2.45 -7.30 -12.93
CA ALA A 147 -1.99 -7.80 -14.24
C ALA A 147 -0.47 -7.60 -14.43
N GLN A 148 0.08 -6.47 -13.98
CA GLN A 148 1.53 -6.21 -14.07
C GLN A 148 2.35 -7.18 -13.20
N VAL A 149 1.87 -7.49 -11.98
CA VAL A 149 2.53 -8.44 -11.09
C VAL A 149 2.65 -9.82 -11.74
N GLU A 150 1.61 -10.28 -12.45
CA GLU A 150 1.64 -11.57 -13.14
C GLU A 150 2.66 -11.60 -14.28
N VAL A 151 2.77 -10.50 -15.05
CA VAL A 151 3.78 -10.37 -16.09
C VAL A 151 5.20 -10.38 -15.51
N ILE A 152 5.42 -9.67 -14.40
CA ILE A 152 6.72 -9.63 -13.71
C ILE A 152 7.09 -11.03 -13.23
N ARG A 153 6.15 -11.74 -12.58
CA ARG A 153 6.37 -13.10 -12.09
C ARG A 153 6.74 -14.07 -13.20
N LYS A 154 6.08 -13.96 -14.37
CA LYS A 154 6.43 -14.77 -15.54
C LYS A 154 7.84 -14.48 -16.05
N ARG A 155 8.22 -13.20 -16.12
CA ARG A 155 9.58 -12.79 -16.53
C ARG A 155 10.65 -13.28 -15.57
N GLU A 156 10.41 -13.25 -14.26
CA GLU A 156 11.33 -13.79 -13.26
C GLU A 156 11.54 -15.30 -13.45
N ALA A 157 10.46 -16.05 -13.69
CA ALA A 157 10.55 -17.48 -13.97
C ALA A 157 11.31 -17.79 -15.26
N GLU A 158 11.10 -17.01 -16.32
CA GLU A 158 11.85 -17.13 -17.58
C GLU A 158 13.34 -16.81 -17.38
N LEU A 159 13.66 -15.75 -16.64
CA LEU A 159 15.04 -15.37 -16.35
C LEU A 159 15.78 -16.43 -15.52
N SER A 160 15.11 -17.00 -14.51
CA SER A 160 15.69 -18.07 -13.68
C SER A 160 16.01 -19.31 -14.51
N ARG A 161 15.11 -19.72 -15.42
CA ARG A 161 15.37 -20.86 -16.32
C ARG A 161 16.53 -20.59 -17.27
N ALA A 162 16.59 -19.39 -17.86
CA ALA A 162 17.69 -19.02 -18.74
C ALA A 162 19.04 -19.03 -18.00
N PHE A 163 19.05 -18.61 -16.74
CA PHE A 163 20.25 -18.65 -15.90
C PHE A 163 20.69 -20.09 -15.60
N GLU A 164 19.76 -20.98 -15.24
CA GLU A 164 20.04 -22.40 -15.02
C GLU A 164 20.56 -23.09 -16.28
N GLU A 165 19.97 -22.82 -17.45
CA GLU A 165 20.43 -23.36 -18.74
C GLU A 165 21.84 -22.89 -19.09
N LEU A 166 22.14 -21.61 -18.83
CA LEU A 166 23.48 -21.07 -19.05
C LEU A 166 24.50 -21.76 -18.13
N GLN A 167 24.19 -21.89 -16.85
CA GLN A 167 25.07 -22.54 -15.87
C GLN A 167 25.33 -24.01 -16.23
N ALA A 168 24.28 -24.75 -16.64
CA ALA A 168 24.43 -26.13 -17.08
C ALA A 168 25.27 -26.25 -18.37
N SER A 169 25.16 -25.28 -19.28
CA SER A 169 25.99 -25.22 -20.49
C SER A 169 27.46 -24.97 -20.14
N GLU A 170 27.75 -24.02 -19.26
CA GLU A 170 29.11 -23.72 -18.78
C GLU A 170 29.74 -24.93 -18.07
N GLU A 171 28.96 -25.63 -17.25
CA GLU A 171 29.42 -26.83 -16.56
C GLU A 171 29.73 -27.97 -17.55
N ARG A 172 28.86 -28.19 -18.55
CA ARG A 172 29.13 -29.17 -19.62
C ARG A 172 30.37 -28.81 -20.45
N LEU A 173 30.56 -27.53 -20.78
CA LEU A 173 31.76 -27.05 -21.48
C LEU A 173 33.01 -27.30 -20.65
N THR A 174 32.96 -27.00 -19.35
CA THR A 174 34.07 -27.21 -18.42
C THR A 174 34.41 -28.69 -18.29
N ILE A 175 33.41 -29.56 -18.08
CA ILE A 175 33.59 -31.01 -17.99
C ILE A 175 34.14 -31.57 -19.30
N THR A 176 33.61 -31.16 -20.45
CA THR A 176 34.09 -31.63 -21.75
C THR A 176 35.55 -31.26 -21.95
N LEU A 177 35.94 -30.02 -21.64
CA LEU A 177 37.33 -29.57 -21.72
C LEU A 177 38.27 -30.28 -20.73
N GLN A 178 37.75 -30.70 -19.57
CA GLN A 178 38.50 -31.46 -18.56
C GLN A 178 38.57 -32.97 -18.87
N SER A 179 37.60 -33.51 -19.63
CA SER A 179 37.50 -34.93 -19.97
C SER A 179 38.33 -35.35 -21.19
N ILE A 180 38.91 -34.39 -21.90
CA ILE A 180 39.96 -34.70 -22.87
C ILE A 180 41.18 -35.11 -22.06
N GLY A 181 41.58 -36.38 -22.14
CA GLY A 181 42.71 -36.97 -21.40
C GLY A 181 44.08 -36.43 -21.82
N ASP A 182 44.12 -35.28 -22.49
CA ASP A 182 45.30 -34.67 -23.05
C ASP A 182 45.65 -33.38 -22.32
N GLY A 183 46.95 -33.10 -22.25
CA GLY A 183 47.43 -31.80 -21.80
C GLY A 183 46.84 -30.69 -22.66
N VAL A 184 46.51 -29.54 -22.05
CA VAL A 184 46.15 -28.33 -22.80
C VAL A 184 46.93 -27.17 -22.20
N ILE A 185 47.72 -26.52 -23.05
CA ILE A 185 48.49 -25.32 -22.71
C ILE A 185 48.06 -24.22 -23.69
N THR A 186 47.67 -23.05 -23.19
CA THR A 186 47.37 -21.91 -24.08
C THR A 186 48.42 -20.82 -23.90
N THR A 187 48.76 -20.12 -24.98
CA THR A 187 49.76 -19.05 -24.95
C THR A 187 49.27 -17.77 -25.61
N ASP A 188 49.81 -16.64 -25.16
CA ASP A 188 49.63 -15.35 -25.85
C ASP A 188 50.45 -15.29 -27.16
N ARG A 189 50.32 -14.19 -27.91
CA ARG A 189 51.07 -13.97 -29.16
C ARG A 189 52.59 -13.90 -28.97
N ARG A 190 53.09 -13.78 -27.75
CA ARG A 190 54.51 -13.73 -27.39
C ARG A 190 55.02 -15.08 -26.88
N GLY A 191 54.18 -16.12 -26.93
CA GLY A 191 54.52 -17.47 -26.45
C GLY A 191 54.55 -17.59 -24.93
N ARG A 192 53.89 -16.69 -24.19
CA ARG A 192 53.74 -16.80 -22.72
C ARG A 192 52.48 -17.55 -22.36
N ILE A 193 52.56 -18.42 -21.34
CA ILE A 193 51.44 -19.27 -20.94
C ILE A 193 50.32 -18.46 -20.32
N MET A 194 49.09 -18.67 -20.79
CA MET A 194 47.85 -18.09 -20.27
C MET A 194 47.05 -19.09 -19.45
N MET A 195 47.08 -20.37 -19.83
CA MET A 195 46.37 -21.45 -19.12
C MET A 195 47.15 -22.76 -19.24
N LEU A 196 47.13 -23.54 -18.17
CA LEU A 196 47.69 -24.89 -18.10
C LEU A 196 46.62 -25.78 -17.44
N ASN A 197 46.05 -26.75 -18.17
CA ASN A 197 45.05 -27.64 -17.59
C ASN A 197 45.68 -28.65 -16.60
N GLY A 198 44.85 -29.37 -15.85
CA GLY A 198 45.32 -30.32 -14.84
C GLY A 198 46.21 -31.44 -15.42
N VAL A 199 45.88 -31.95 -16.60
CA VAL A 199 46.65 -33.00 -17.28
C VAL A 199 48.03 -32.49 -17.71
N ALA A 200 48.11 -31.29 -18.30
CA ALA A 200 49.39 -30.66 -18.65
C ALA A 200 50.23 -30.32 -17.40
N SER A 201 49.58 -29.97 -16.29
CA SER A 201 50.27 -29.76 -15.01
C SER A 201 50.93 -31.06 -14.52
N GLN A 202 50.24 -32.19 -14.64
CA GLN A 202 50.79 -33.51 -14.29
C GLN A 202 51.93 -33.95 -15.23
N LEU A 203 51.81 -33.67 -16.53
CA LEU A 203 52.80 -34.06 -17.54
C LEU A 203 54.10 -33.25 -17.46
N THR A 204 53.98 -31.94 -17.24
CA THR A 204 55.12 -31.01 -17.16
C THR A 204 55.71 -30.92 -15.74
N GLY A 205 54.94 -31.24 -14.71
CA GLY A 205 55.33 -31.06 -13.30
C GLY A 205 55.23 -29.61 -12.81
N TRP A 206 54.57 -28.72 -13.57
CA TRP A 206 54.33 -27.33 -13.20
C TRP A 206 52.88 -27.13 -12.76
N SER A 207 52.65 -26.33 -11.73
CA SER A 207 51.29 -25.88 -11.42
C SER A 207 50.87 -24.73 -12.33
N GLN A 208 49.57 -24.56 -12.58
CA GLN A 208 49.06 -23.43 -13.37
C GLN A 208 49.53 -22.08 -12.82
N VAL A 209 49.52 -21.91 -11.49
CA VAL A 209 49.94 -20.66 -10.84
C VAL A 209 51.43 -20.35 -11.11
N GLU A 210 52.29 -21.37 -11.18
CA GLU A 210 53.71 -21.18 -11.48
C GLU A 210 54.01 -20.97 -12.97
N ALA A 211 53.21 -21.58 -13.84
CA ALA A 211 53.43 -21.59 -15.28
C ALA A 211 52.90 -20.33 -15.98
N VAL A 212 51.80 -19.73 -15.50
CA VAL A 212 51.20 -18.54 -16.12
C VAL A 212 52.20 -17.38 -16.19
N GLY A 213 52.31 -16.77 -17.37
CA GLY A 213 53.23 -15.66 -17.66
C GLY A 213 54.65 -16.06 -18.05
N ARG A 214 55.05 -17.33 -17.84
CA ARG A 214 56.35 -17.85 -18.25
C ARG A 214 56.37 -18.17 -19.76
N PRO A 215 57.55 -18.12 -20.41
CA PRO A 215 57.71 -18.61 -21.78
C PRO A 215 57.37 -20.10 -21.89
N LEU A 216 56.68 -20.50 -22.97
CA LEU A 216 56.32 -21.89 -23.20
C LEU A 216 57.54 -22.82 -23.18
N THR A 217 58.66 -22.39 -23.76
CA THR A 217 59.90 -23.17 -23.86
C THR A 217 60.52 -23.54 -22.50
N GLU A 218 60.15 -22.84 -21.43
CA GLU A 218 60.61 -23.12 -20.07
C GLU A 218 59.80 -24.25 -19.41
N VAL A 219 58.49 -24.27 -19.65
CA VAL A 219 57.54 -25.21 -19.03
C VAL A 219 57.34 -26.46 -19.90
N PHE A 220 57.39 -26.30 -21.22
CA PHE A 220 57.23 -27.36 -22.21
C PHE A 220 58.55 -27.61 -22.94
N ASN A 221 59.49 -28.22 -22.21
CA ASN A 221 60.82 -28.50 -22.70
C ASN A 221 60.86 -29.82 -23.47
N ILE A 222 60.94 -29.73 -24.81
CA ILE A 222 60.88 -30.90 -25.70
C ILE A 222 62.19 -31.15 -26.43
N ILE A 223 62.59 -32.42 -26.48
CA ILE A 223 63.77 -32.90 -27.21
C ILE A 223 63.38 -34.02 -28.17
N ASN A 224 64.14 -34.16 -29.26
CA ASN A 224 63.99 -35.29 -30.16
C ASN A 224 64.70 -36.52 -29.56
N GLU A 225 63.99 -37.64 -29.42
CA GLU A 225 64.47 -38.86 -28.77
C GLU A 225 65.73 -39.44 -29.42
N ARG A 226 65.83 -39.37 -30.76
CA ARG A 226 66.95 -39.96 -31.52
C ARG A 226 68.20 -39.09 -31.52
N SER A 227 68.03 -37.77 -31.61
CA SER A 227 69.15 -36.84 -31.72
C SER A 227 69.55 -36.20 -30.38
N GLY A 228 68.68 -36.24 -29.38
CA GLY A 228 68.87 -35.59 -28.07
C GLY A 228 68.88 -34.05 -28.15
N ARG A 229 68.59 -33.45 -29.31
CA ARG A 229 68.59 -32.00 -29.50
C ARG A 229 67.22 -31.42 -29.14
N ALA A 230 67.20 -30.18 -28.66
CA ALA A 230 65.98 -29.43 -28.43
C ALA A 230 65.19 -29.30 -29.74
N CYS A 231 63.89 -29.58 -29.66
CA CYS A 231 62.98 -29.38 -30.79
C CYS A 231 62.70 -27.88 -30.97
N GLU A 232 62.40 -27.47 -32.20
CA GLU A 232 61.96 -26.10 -32.48
C GLU A 232 60.65 -25.78 -31.75
N ASN A 233 60.49 -24.52 -31.36
CA ASN A 233 59.34 -24.04 -30.61
C ASN A 233 58.04 -24.21 -31.43
N PRO A 234 57.08 -25.05 -30.99
CA PRO A 234 55.85 -25.30 -31.74
C PRO A 234 54.99 -24.04 -31.90
N VAL A 235 55.04 -23.09 -30.95
CA VAL A 235 54.35 -21.80 -31.03
C VAL A 235 54.87 -20.98 -32.21
N GLU A 236 56.19 -20.91 -32.39
CA GLU A 236 56.79 -20.16 -33.50
C GLU A 236 56.40 -20.75 -34.85
N LYS A 237 56.36 -22.09 -34.95
CA LYS A 237 55.89 -22.77 -36.17
C LYS A 237 54.42 -22.48 -36.49
N VAL A 238 53.55 -22.46 -35.48
CA VAL A 238 52.13 -22.17 -35.68
C VAL A 238 51.89 -20.69 -36.03
N LEU A 239 52.64 -19.75 -35.44
CA LEU A 239 52.56 -18.32 -35.83
C LEU A 239 53.08 -18.09 -37.24
N ALA A 240 54.19 -18.71 -37.61
CA ALA A 240 54.80 -18.54 -38.93
C ALA A 240 53.95 -19.17 -40.05
N SER A 241 53.33 -20.32 -39.79
CA SER A 241 52.54 -21.05 -40.79
C SER A 241 51.05 -20.70 -40.79
N GLY A 242 50.51 -20.21 -39.66
CA GLY A 242 49.08 -19.96 -39.48
C GLY A 242 48.19 -21.21 -39.59
N ARG A 243 48.78 -22.42 -39.51
CA ARG A 243 48.12 -23.72 -39.68
C ARG A 243 48.39 -24.63 -38.48
N ILE A 244 47.66 -25.76 -38.42
CA ILE A 244 47.91 -26.82 -37.44
C ILE A 244 49.28 -27.44 -37.73
N VAL A 245 50.14 -27.54 -36.71
CA VAL A 245 51.49 -28.13 -36.80
C VAL A 245 51.55 -29.33 -35.87
N ALA A 246 51.78 -30.53 -36.40
CA ALA A 246 52.07 -31.71 -35.59
C ALA A 246 53.56 -31.72 -35.17
N LEU A 247 53.86 -32.20 -33.97
CA LEU A 247 55.25 -32.50 -33.59
C LEU A 247 55.75 -33.73 -34.37
N GLU A 248 57.07 -33.82 -34.54
CA GLU A 248 57.70 -34.97 -35.18
C GLU A 248 57.54 -36.24 -34.33
N ASN A 249 57.44 -37.40 -34.99
CA ASN A 249 57.49 -38.69 -34.32
C ASN A 249 58.78 -38.81 -33.50
N HIS A 250 58.67 -39.29 -32.26
CA HIS A 250 59.76 -39.46 -31.29
C HIS A 250 60.21 -38.17 -30.57
N THR A 251 59.24 -37.44 -30.00
CA THR A 251 59.51 -36.28 -29.14
C THR A 251 59.37 -36.68 -27.66
N LEU A 252 60.32 -36.26 -26.82
CA LEU A 252 60.30 -36.44 -25.37
C LEU A 252 60.10 -35.09 -24.68
N LEU A 253 59.15 -35.04 -23.74
CA LEU A 253 58.98 -33.95 -22.79
C LEU A 253 59.89 -34.17 -21.57
N ILE A 254 60.63 -33.13 -21.17
CA ILE A 254 61.39 -33.10 -19.93
C ILE A 254 60.55 -32.35 -18.88
N GLY A 255 60.10 -33.08 -17.86
CA GLY A 255 59.37 -32.50 -16.73
C GLY A 255 60.27 -31.63 -15.84
N LYS A 256 59.66 -30.81 -14.98
CA LYS A 256 60.35 -30.00 -13.96
C LYS A 256 61.23 -30.83 -13.01
N ASP A 257 60.83 -32.08 -12.79
CA ASP A 257 61.54 -33.10 -12.01
C ASP A 257 62.69 -33.79 -12.77
N GLY A 258 62.88 -33.44 -14.05
CA GLY A 258 63.89 -34.03 -14.94
C GLY A 258 63.48 -35.35 -15.60
N THR A 259 62.27 -35.84 -15.32
CA THR A 259 61.77 -37.07 -15.94
C THR A 259 61.49 -36.87 -17.43
N ARG A 260 61.71 -37.91 -18.24
CA ARG A 260 61.46 -37.90 -19.69
C ARG A 260 60.21 -38.70 -19.99
N ARG A 261 59.25 -38.08 -20.66
CA ARG A 261 57.98 -38.71 -21.05
C ARG A 261 57.84 -38.64 -22.57
N PRO A 262 57.58 -39.76 -23.28
CA PRO A 262 57.26 -39.69 -24.70
C PRO A 262 55.91 -39.02 -24.90
N ILE A 263 55.86 -38.10 -25.87
CA ILE A 263 54.67 -37.33 -26.17
C ILE A 263 54.41 -37.38 -27.67
N ALA A 264 53.15 -37.64 -28.04
CA ALA A 264 52.62 -37.23 -29.33
C ALA A 264 51.97 -35.86 -29.14
N ASP A 265 51.94 -35.00 -30.15
CA ASP A 265 51.46 -33.64 -29.92
C ASP A 265 51.12 -32.86 -31.22
N SER A 266 50.29 -31.82 -31.10
CA SER A 266 50.00 -30.88 -32.17
C SER A 266 49.74 -29.47 -31.63
N GLY A 267 49.95 -28.43 -32.42
CA GLY A 267 49.54 -27.06 -32.10
C GLY A 267 48.59 -26.50 -33.17
N ALA A 268 47.59 -25.71 -32.77
CA ALA A 268 46.57 -25.17 -33.67
C ALA A 268 46.34 -23.66 -33.41
N PRO A 269 46.03 -22.79 -34.38
CA PRO A 269 45.78 -21.37 -34.06
C PRO A 269 44.33 -21.11 -33.58
N ILE A 270 44.12 -20.24 -32.57
CA ILE A 270 42.78 -19.70 -32.22
C ILE A 270 42.57 -18.39 -32.96
N ARG A 271 41.42 -18.32 -33.63
CA ARG A 271 40.96 -17.14 -34.35
C ARG A 271 39.79 -16.51 -33.60
N ASP A 272 39.72 -15.20 -33.57
CA ASP A 272 38.51 -14.49 -33.14
C ASP A 272 37.44 -14.57 -34.22
N ARG A 273 36.27 -14.01 -33.91
CA ARG A 273 35.15 -13.85 -34.86
C ARG A 273 35.51 -13.04 -36.12
N SER A 274 36.62 -12.30 -36.12
CA SER A 274 37.12 -11.55 -37.28
C SER A 274 38.13 -12.34 -38.13
N GLY A 275 38.48 -13.57 -37.74
CA GLY A 275 39.49 -14.40 -38.40
C GLY A 275 40.93 -14.06 -38.01
N THR A 276 41.11 -13.07 -37.14
CA THR A 276 42.42 -12.62 -36.64
C THR A 276 42.90 -13.58 -35.54
N ILE A 277 44.18 -13.95 -35.59
CA ILE A 277 44.78 -14.84 -34.59
C ILE A 277 44.93 -14.08 -33.27
N ILE A 278 44.03 -14.26 -32.32
CA ILE A 278 44.04 -13.58 -31.00
C ILE A 278 45.17 -14.11 -30.11
N GLY A 279 45.57 -15.36 -30.33
CA GLY A 279 46.61 -16.10 -29.64
C GLY A 279 46.71 -17.52 -30.23
N ILE A 280 47.61 -18.33 -29.70
CA ILE A 280 47.77 -19.73 -30.11
C ILE A 280 47.35 -20.60 -28.94
N PRO A 281 46.42 -21.54 -29.08
CA PRO A 281 46.55 -22.77 -28.34
C PRO A 281 47.57 -23.60 -29.10
N PRO A 282 48.81 -23.76 -28.66
CA PRO A 282 49.36 -25.06 -28.92
C PRO A 282 48.45 -26.00 -28.11
N THR A 283 47.35 -26.50 -28.70
CA THR A 283 46.52 -27.56 -28.11
C THR A 283 47.41 -28.79 -28.13
N LEU A 284 48.43 -28.75 -27.27
CA LEU A 284 49.50 -29.72 -27.15
C LEU A 284 48.83 -30.94 -26.56
N PHE A 285 48.20 -31.72 -27.45
CA PHE A 285 47.60 -33.02 -27.22
C PHE A 285 48.68 -33.98 -26.70
N CYS A 286 49.14 -33.77 -25.48
CA CYS A 286 50.21 -34.53 -24.89
C CYS A 286 49.62 -35.83 -24.34
N GLY A 287 49.35 -36.76 -25.25
CA GLY A 287 48.99 -38.13 -24.91
C GLY A 287 50.26 -38.89 -24.54
N ALA A 288 50.29 -39.49 -23.34
CA ALA A 288 51.34 -40.46 -23.01
C ALA A 288 51.16 -41.68 -23.91
N VAL A 289 52.16 -41.98 -24.74
CA VAL A 289 52.17 -43.22 -25.52
C VAL A 289 52.53 -44.35 -24.55
N GLY A 290 51.53 -45.19 -24.25
CA GLY A 290 51.70 -46.41 -23.44
C GLY A 290 52.49 -47.47 -24.16
#